data_AF-A0A317IZD6-F1
#
_entry.id   AF-A0A317IZD6-F1
#
_cell.length_a   1.000
_cell.length_b   1.000
_cell.length_c   1.000
_cell.angle_alpha   90.00
_cell.angle_beta   90.00
_cell.angle_gamma   90.00
#
_symmetry.space_group_name_H-M   'P 1'
#
loop_
_entity.id
_entity.type
_entity.pdbx_description
1 polymer ?
#
loop_
_entity_poly.entity_id
_entity_poly.type
_entity_poly.pdbx_seq_one_letter_code
_entity_poly.pdbx_strand_id
1 'polypeptide(L)'
;MSGDLLVVALGGNAITRPGEPGTIPQQFAHTAETLEHLKPLFRNDARIVITHGNGPQIGNILIRVEEAERRVPRLPLDTCVSDSQGGMGYMIQRIACELFRRERINRTAATIITQVLVSENDPDLVHPVKPIGPFYDSEEVRLLRRDKPHWCLHEIE
;
A
#
# COMPACT_ATOMS: atom_id res chain seq x y z
N MET A 1 7.58 26.28 18.55
CA MET A 1 7.35 25.40 17.38
C MET A 1 5.97 25.72 16.84
N SER A 2 5.88 26.53 15.78
CA SER A 2 4.62 27.01 15.20
C SER A 2 4.58 26.68 13.70
N GLY A 3 4.91 25.44 13.36
CA GLY A 3 4.79 24.95 11.99
C GLY A 3 3.47 24.20 11.81
N ASP A 4 2.82 24.42 10.67
CA ASP A 4 1.59 23.73 10.29
C ASP A 4 1.78 22.20 10.29
N LEU A 5 0.68 21.46 10.50
CA LEU A 5 0.65 20.01 10.32
C LEU A 5 0.15 19.70 8.91
N LEU A 6 0.98 19.08 8.10
CA LEU A 6 0.64 18.61 6.76
C LEU A 6 0.46 17.08 6.80
N VAL A 7 -0.73 16.63 6.42
CA VAL A 7 -1.03 15.20 6.23
C VAL A 7 -1.09 14.92 4.73
N VAL A 8 -0.15 14.11 4.25
CA VAL A 8 -0.01 13.77 2.83
C VAL A 8 -0.44 12.32 2.63
N ALA A 9 -1.53 12.12 1.88
CA ALA A 9 -2.01 10.78 1.51
C ALA A 9 -1.48 10.38 0.14
N LEU A 10 -0.54 9.44 0.10
CA LEU A 10 -0.02 8.87 -1.15
C LEU A 10 -1.06 7.93 -1.78
N GLY A 11 -1.50 8.26 -2.99
CA GLY A 11 -2.40 7.41 -3.77
C GLY A 11 -1.72 6.16 -4.33
N GLY A 12 -2.50 5.22 -4.87
CA GLY A 12 -1.96 3.98 -5.46
C GLY A 12 -0.89 4.23 -6.53
N ASN A 13 -1.13 5.21 -7.40
CA ASN A 13 -0.21 5.60 -8.48
C ASN A 13 1.15 6.14 -8.01
N ALA A 14 1.27 6.54 -6.73
CA ALA A 14 2.53 6.96 -6.15
C ALA A 14 3.51 5.79 -5.95
N ILE A 15 3.00 4.55 -5.96
CA ILE A 15 3.78 3.35 -5.65
C ILE A 15 3.64 2.32 -6.77
N THR A 16 2.43 2.08 -7.26
CA THR A 16 2.15 1.15 -8.36
C THR A 16 1.35 1.85 -9.44
N ARG A 17 1.89 1.89 -10.65
CA ARG A 17 1.24 2.51 -11.80
C ARG A 17 0.32 1.49 -12.51
N PRO A 18 -0.82 1.93 -13.07
CA PRO A 18 -1.68 1.06 -13.87
C PRO A 18 -0.94 0.46 -15.05
N GLY A 19 -1.18 -0.82 -15.34
CA GLY A 19 -0.56 -1.54 -16.46
C GLY A 19 0.88 -2.03 -16.22
N GLU A 20 1.47 -1.73 -15.07
CA GLU A 20 2.79 -2.24 -14.71
C GLU A 20 2.71 -3.51 -13.84
N PRO A 21 3.68 -4.44 -13.95
CA PRO A 21 3.73 -5.62 -13.08
C PRO A 21 3.85 -5.30 -11.59
N GLY A 22 4.22 -4.07 -11.22
CA GLY A 22 4.32 -3.65 -9.82
C GLY A 22 5.42 -4.37 -9.06
N THR A 23 6.54 -4.70 -9.71
CA THR A 23 7.69 -5.34 -9.06
C THR A 23 8.24 -4.48 -7.92
N ILE A 24 8.95 -5.09 -6.96
CA ILE A 24 9.57 -4.35 -5.85
C ILE A 24 10.51 -3.23 -6.36
N PRO A 25 11.39 -3.44 -7.35
CA PRO A 25 12.19 -2.35 -7.92
C PRO A 25 11.34 -1.20 -8.50
N GLN A 26 10.25 -1.50 -9.20
CA GLN A 26 9.33 -0.46 -9.71
C GLN A 26 8.69 0.33 -8.56
N GLN A 27 8.22 -0.36 -7.51
CA GLN A 27 7.63 0.30 -6.35
C GLN A 27 8.63 1.24 -5.65
N PHE A 28 9.90 0.83 -5.52
CA PHE A 28 10.97 1.68 -5.00
C PHE A 28 11.24 2.88 -5.91
N ALA A 29 11.31 2.68 -7.23
CA ALA A 29 11.55 3.74 -8.19
C ALA A 29 10.42 4.80 -8.18
N HIS A 30 9.16 4.37 -8.20
CA HIS A 30 8.01 5.29 -8.14
C HIS A 30 7.91 6.02 -6.81
N THR A 31 8.23 5.34 -5.70
CA THR A 31 8.26 5.97 -4.38
C THR A 31 9.34 7.04 -4.34
N ALA A 32 10.53 6.79 -4.90
CA ALA A 32 11.59 7.79 -5.02
C ALA A 32 11.16 9.00 -5.84
N GLU A 33 10.59 8.79 -7.02
CA GLU A 33 10.06 9.86 -7.85
C GLU A 33 8.97 10.66 -7.13
N THR A 34 8.05 10.00 -6.44
CA THR A 34 7.02 10.67 -5.64
C THR A 34 7.63 11.54 -4.55
N LEU A 35 8.61 11.02 -3.80
CA LEU A 35 9.23 11.76 -2.70
C LEU A 35 10.10 12.93 -3.20
N GLU A 36 10.67 12.86 -4.41
CA GLU A 36 11.33 14.04 -5.02
C GLU A 36 10.36 15.21 -5.19
N HIS A 37 9.12 14.94 -5.62
CA HIS A 37 8.10 15.98 -5.76
C HIS A 37 7.69 16.60 -4.42
N LEU A 38 7.82 15.84 -3.32
CA LEU A 38 7.55 16.32 -1.96
C LEU A 38 8.74 17.05 -1.32
N LYS A 39 9.92 17.11 -1.98
CA LYS A 39 11.12 17.78 -1.47
C LYS A 39 10.89 19.20 -0.95
N PRO A 40 10.09 20.08 -1.61
CA PRO A 40 9.81 21.41 -1.08
C PRO A 40 9.13 21.38 0.29
N LEU A 41 8.26 20.40 0.53
CA LEU A 41 7.60 20.22 1.84
C LEU A 41 8.62 19.84 2.90
N PHE A 42 9.57 18.96 2.58
CA PHE A 42 10.59 18.54 3.54
C PHE A 42 11.57 19.66 3.94
N ARG A 43 11.66 20.74 3.16
CA ARG A 43 12.54 21.88 3.45
C ARG A 43 11.89 22.97 4.30
N ASN A 44 10.56 22.99 4.43
CA ASN A 44 9.88 23.96 5.30
C ASN A 44 9.89 23.49 6.76
N ASP A 45 9.30 24.27 7.69
CA ASP A 45 9.23 23.92 9.12
C ASP A 45 7.96 23.14 9.52
N ALA A 46 7.15 22.68 8.55
CA ALA A 46 5.92 21.96 8.82
C ALA A 46 6.20 20.59 9.44
N ARG A 47 5.29 20.14 10.30
CA ARG A 47 5.24 18.74 10.74
C ARG A 47 4.53 17.95 9.66
N ILE A 48 5.12 16.84 9.23
CA ILE A 48 4.63 16.08 8.08
C ILE A 48 4.26 14.68 8.55
N VAL A 49 3.04 14.27 8.22
CA VAL A 49 2.56 12.90 8.33
C VAL A 49 2.31 12.39 6.92
N ILE A 50 2.87 11.22 6.59
CA ILE A 50 2.62 10.55 5.32
C ILE A 50 1.76 9.33 5.59
N THR A 51 0.65 9.21 4.88
CA THR A 51 -0.17 7.99 4.81
C THR A 51 -0.12 7.45 3.38
N HIS A 52 -0.53 6.20 3.19
CA HIS A 52 -0.57 5.60 1.86
C HIS A 52 -1.72 4.60 1.74
N GLY A 53 -2.20 4.39 0.52
CA GLY A 53 -3.02 3.21 0.19
C GLY A 53 -2.17 1.94 0.10
N ASN A 54 -2.81 0.78 0.11
CA ASN A 54 -2.13 -0.52 -0.02
C ASN A 54 -2.88 -1.53 -0.93
N GLY A 55 -3.90 -1.10 -1.68
CA GLY A 55 -4.81 -1.99 -2.43
C GLY A 55 -4.12 -3.03 -3.33
N PRO A 56 -3.20 -2.62 -4.22
CA PRO A 56 -2.43 -3.56 -5.03
C PRO A 56 -1.54 -4.47 -4.17
N GLN A 57 -0.88 -3.92 -3.15
CA GLN A 57 0.06 -4.63 -2.29
C GLN A 57 -0.64 -5.70 -1.44
N ILE A 58 -1.77 -5.37 -0.83
CA ILE A 58 -2.51 -6.31 0.03
C ILE A 58 -3.11 -7.46 -0.78
N GLY A 59 -3.62 -7.20 -1.99
CA GLY A 59 -4.08 -8.27 -2.86
C GLY A 59 -2.95 -9.20 -3.31
N ASN A 60 -1.78 -8.65 -3.66
CA ASN A 60 -0.61 -9.47 -3.96
C ASN A 60 -0.13 -10.31 -2.76
N ILE A 61 -0.24 -9.79 -1.53
CA ILE A 61 0.07 -10.54 -0.32
C ILE A 61 -0.94 -11.68 -0.12
N LEU A 62 -2.25 -11.42 -0.27
CA LEU A 62 -3.28 -12.46 -0.14
C LEU A 62 -3.12 -13.58 -1.17
N ILE A 63 -2.78 -13.24 -2.42
CA ILE A 63 -2.46 -14.24 -3.45
C ILE A 63 -1.30 -15.12 -2.99
N ARG A 64 -0.20 -14.53 -2.49
CA ARG A 64 0.93 -15.32 -1.98
C ARG A 64 0.55 -16.20 -0.80
N VAL A 65 -0.29 -15.71 0.10
CA VAL A 65 -0.78 -16.45 1.26
C VAL A 65 -1.61 -17.66 0.82
N GLU A 66 -2.53 -17.48 -0.11
CA GLU A 66 -3.37 -18.56 -0.64
C GLU A 66 -2.55 -19.61 -1.41
N GLU A 67 -1.64 -19.17 -2.29
CA GLU A 67 -0.77 -20.07 -3.06
C GLU A 67 0.21 -20.86 -2.17
N ALA A 68 0.55 -20.33 -0.98
CA ALA A 68 1.45 -20.97 -0.02
C ALA A 68 0.73 -21.83 1.04
N GLU A 69 -0.61 -21.83 1.08
CA GLU A 69 -1.40 -22.41 2.18
C GLU A 69 -1.17 -23.92 2.38
N ARG A 70 -0.78 -24.64 1.33
CA ARG A 70 -0.41 -26.08 1.42
C ARG A 70 0.88 -26.34 2.18
N ARG A 71 1.68 -25.30 2.45
CA ARG A 71 3.02 -25.40 3.06
C ARG A 71 3.13 -24.64 4.37
N VAL A 72 2.41 -23.55 4.52
CA VAL A 72 2.43 -22.68 5.71
C VAL A 72 1.01 -22.26 6.08
N PRO A 73 0.72 -22.05 7.38
CA PRO A 73 -0.61 -21.59 7.80
C PRO A 73 -1.01 -20.28 7.13
N ARG A 74 -2.29 -20.17 6.79
CA ARG A 74 -2.89 -18.97 6.22
C ARG A 74 -2.83 -17.82 7.22
N LEU A 75 -2.42 -16.64 6.75
CA LEU A 75 -2.49 -15.40 7.52
C LEU A 75 -3.85 -14.72 7.32
N PRO A 76 -4.49 -14.21 8.39
CA PRO A 76 -5.70 -13.41 8.26
C PRO A 76 -5.39 -12.04 7.63
N LEU A 77 -6.43 -11.39 7.08
CA LEU A 77 -6.29 -10.16 6.30
C LEU A 77 -5.66 -9.01 7.11
N ASP A 78 -6.04 -8.86 8.37
CA ASP A 78 -5.50 -7.85 9.28
C ASP A 78 -3.99 -8.01 9.51
N THR A 79 -3.52 -9.25 9.67
CA THR A 79 -2.09 -9.56 9.77
C THR A 79 -1.36 -9.26 8.46
N CYS A 80 -1.96 -9.62 7.32
CA CYS A 80 -1.42 -9.27 6.00
C CYS A 80 -1.34 -7.74 5.80
N VAL A 81 -2.33 -6.99 6.31
CA VAL A 81 -2.31 -5.53 6.29
C VAL A 81 -1.18 -4.99 7.17
N SER A 82 -0.97 -5.53 8.37
CA SER A 82 0.16 -5.18 9.23
C SER A 82 1.50 -5.40 8.52
N ASP A 83 1.68 -6.55 7.86
CA ASP A 83 2.88 -6.85 7.08
C ASP A 83 3.06 -5.85 5.93
N SER A 84 1.97 -5.47 5.24
CA SER A 84 2.00 -4.47 4.18
C SER A 84 2.43 -3.09 4.70
N GLN A 85 1.99 -2.69 5.90
CA GLN A 85 2.43 -1.44 6.53
C GLN A 85 3.93 -1.47 6.83
N GLY A 86 4.44 -2.59 7.37
CA GLY A 86 5.86 -2.76 7.63
C GLY A 86 6.71 -2.68 6.35
N GLY A 87 6.33 -3.43 5.31
CA GLY A 87 7.06 -3.47 4.04
C GLY A 87 7.02 -2.13 3.28
N MET A 88 5.84 -1.52 3.16
CA MET A 88 5.68 -0.24 2.46
C MET A 88 6.28 0.92 3.26
N GLY A 89 6.07 0.94 4.57
CA GLY A 89 6.66 1.92 5.45
C GLY A 89 8.18 1.86 5.45
N TYR A 90 8.78 0.66 5.47
CA TYR A 90 10.22 0.49 5.28
C TYR A 90 10.70 1.14 3.97
N MET A 91 10.03 0.85 2.85
CA MET A 91 10.39 1.41 1.55
C MET A 91 10.33 2.96 1.56
N ILE A 92 9.20 3.53 1.98
CA ILE A 92 8.98 4.98 2.03
C ILE A 92 10.00 5.64 2.97
N GLN A 93 10.15 5.12 4.19
CA GLN A 93 11.09 5.63 5.19
C GLN A 93 12.52 5.59 4.70
N ARG A 94 12.94 4.47 4.08
CA ARG A 94 14.31 4.31 3.57
C ARG A 94 14.61 5.34 2.50
N ILE A 95 13.72 5.50 1.53
CA ILE A 95 13.88 6.43 0.41
C ILE A 95 13.84 7.89 0.92
N ALA A 96 12.93 8.22 1.83
CA ALA A 96 12.87 9.55 2.44
C ALA A 96 14.18 9.88 3.19
N CYS A 97 14.71 8.94 3.98
CA CYS A 97 15.98 9.14 4.68
C CYS A 97 17.16 9.30 3.71
N GLU A 98 17.17 8.58 2.59
CA GLU A 98 18.18 8.74 1.54
C GLU A 98 18.10 10.14 0.90
N LEU A 99 16.89 10.57 0.54
CA LEU A 99 16.62 11.92 0.04
C LEU A 99 17.10 12.98 1.03
N PHE A 100 16.78 12.85 2.31
CA PHE A 100 17.18 13.81 3.34
C PHE A 100 18.69 13.94 3.45
N ARG A 101 19.42 12.81 3.43
CA ARG A 101 20.90 12.82 3.47
C ARG A 101 21.48 13.47 2.22
N ARG A 102 20.99 13.08 1.04
CA ARG A 102 21.47 13.60 -0.26
C ARG A 102 21.26 15.10 -0.38
N GLU A 103 20.13 15.59 0.12
CA GLU A 103 19.72 17.01 0.04
C GLU A 103 20.11 17.84 1.27
N ARG A 104 20.80 17.24 2.26
CA ARG A 104 21.16 17.87 3.54
C ARG A 104 19.96 18.46 4.29
N ILE A 105 18.82 17.78 4.22
CA ILE A 105 17.61 18.13 4.97
C ILE A 105 17.71 17.52 6.38
N ASN A 106 17.62 18.36 7.41
CA ASN A 106 17.70 17.91 8.81
C ASN A 106 16.36 17.33 9.30
N ARG A 107 15.98 16.17 8.77
CA ARG A 107 14.79 15.42 9.15
C ARG A 107 15.09 13.94 9.32
N THR A 108 14.23 13.27 10.06
CA THR A 108 14.19 11.82 10.18
C THR A 108 12.78 11.34 9.83
N ALA A 109 12.67 10.06 9.46
CA ALA A 109 11.39 9.42 9.19
C ALA A 109 11.28 8.14 10.01
N ALA A 110 10.07 7.85 10.49
CA ALA A 110 9.73 6.63 11.19
C ALA A 110 8.37 6.12 10.69
N THR A 111 8.26 4.81 10.54
CA THR A 111 7.00 4.11 10.26
C THR A 111 6.41 3.60 11.55
N ILE A 112 5.11 3.81 11.73
CA ILE A 112 4.36 3.36 12.90
C ILE A 112 3.25 2.43 12.41
N ILE A 113 3.26 1.18 12.88
CA ILE A 113 2.15 0.25 12.65
C ILE A 113 0.91 0.84 13.31
N THR A 114 -0.16 0.97 12.53
CA THR A 114 -1.36 1.71 12.92
C THR A 114 -2.58 0.81 12.82
N GLN A 115 -3.35 0.77 13.91
CA GLN A 115 -4.67 0.15 13.96
C GLN A 115 -5.74 1.23 13.78
N VAL A 116 -6.80 0.89 13.05
CA VAL A 116 -7.95 1.77 12.83
C VAL A 116 -9.19 1.07 13.38
N LEU A 117 -9.87 1.71 14.33
CA LEU A 117 -11.14 1.23 14.84
C LEU A 117 -12.21 1.41 13.77
N VAL A 118 -13.00 0.36 13.57
CA VAL A 118 -14.15 0.34 12.66
C VAL A 118 -15.39 -0.11 13.43
N SER A 119 -16.57 0.18 12.90
CA SER A 119 -17.83 -0.31 13.48
C SER A 119 -17.93 -1.82 13.27
N GLU A 120 -18.29 -2.56 14.33
CA GLU A 120 -18.61 -3.99 14.21
C GLU A 120 -19.85 -4.25 13.34
N ASN A 121 -20.71 -3.24 13.19
CA ASN A 121 -21.95 -3.29 12.42
C ASN A 121 -21.79 -2.64 11.04
N ASP A 122 -20.56 -2.46 10.56
CA ASP A 122 -20.32 -1.88 9.24
C ASP A 122 -20.84 -2.84 8.14
N PRO A 123 -21.78 -2.41 7.28
CA PRO A 123 -22.34 -3.27 6.23
C PRO A 123 -21.28 -3.75 5.23
N ASP A 124 -20.18 -3.01 5.05
CA ASP A 124 -19.10 -3.39 4.13
C ASP A 124 -18.29 -4.60 4.65
N LEU A 125 -18.41 -4.94 5.93
CA LEU A 125 -17.85 -6.18 6.50
C LEU A 125 -18.61 -7.42 6.05
N VAL A 126 -19.90 -7.28 5.73
CA VAL A 126 -20.75 -8.37 5.22
C VAL A 126 -20.71 -8.42 3.69
N HIS A 127 -20.67 -7.25 3.05
CA HIS A 127 -20.64 -7.11 1.60
C HIS A 127 -19.41 -6.32 1.15
N PRO A 128 -18.25 -6.96 0.96
CA PRO A 128 -17.01 -6.25 0.62
C PRO A 128 -17.09 -5.66 -0.79
N VAL A 129 -17.11 -4.33 -0.87
CA VAL A 129 -17.17 -3.58 -2.14
C VAL A 129 -15.81 -3.08 -2.63
N LYS A 130 -14.79 -3.07 -1.76
CA LYS A 130 -13.48 -2.48 -2.09
C LYS A 130 -12.60 -3.47 -2.88
N PRO A 131 -12.21 -3.16 -4.13
CA PRO A 131 -11.31 -4.01 -4.90
C PRO A 131 -9.88 -3.96 -4.36
N ILE A 132 -9.20 -5.12 -4.41
CA ILE A 132 -7.78 -5.28 -4.05
C ILE A 132 -7.11 -6.24 -5.03
N GLY A 133 -5.79 -6.12 -5.18
CA GLY A 133 -5.01 -7.00 -6.06
C GLY A 133 -4.93 -6.53 -7.51
N PRO A 134 -4.51 -7.42 -8.43
CA PRO A 134 -4.32 -7.08 -9.82
C PRO A 134 -5.66 -7.02 -10.58
N PHE A 135 -5.61 -6.41 -11.75
CA PHE A 135 -6.69 -6.50 -12.73
C PHE A 135 -6.57 -7.83 -13.49
N TYR A 136 -7.71 -8.39 -13.86
CA TYR A 136 -7.80 -9.62 -14.62
C TYR A 136 -8.59 -9.38 -15.91
N ASP A 137 -8.17 -10.02 -16.99
CA ASP A 137 -8.93 -10.01 -18.24
C ASP A 137 -10.12 -10.99 -18.19
N SER A 138 -10.97 -10.96 -19.23
CA SER A 138 -12.19 -11.76 -19.28
C SER A 138 -11.93 -13.27 -19.28
N GLU A 139 -10.78 -13.72 -19.80
CA GLU A 139 -10.38 -15.12 -19.84
C GLU A 139 -9.91 -15.57 -18.45
N GLU A 140 -9.07 -14.77 -17.80
CA GLU A 140 -8.60 -14.97 -16.43
C GLU A 140 -9.77 -15.00 -15.44
N VAL A 141 -10.72 -14.08 -15.56
CA VAL A 141 -11.94 -14.05 -14.73
C VAL A 141 -12.73 -15.35 -14.85
N ARG A 142 -12.84 -15.92 -16.06
CA ARG A 142 -13.55 -17.20 -16.25
C ARG A 142 -12.85 -18.34 -15.51
N LEU A 143 -11.52 -18.39 -15.56
CA LEU A 143 -10.73 -19.40 -14.84
C LEU A 143 -10.81 -19.20 -13.33
N LEU A 144 -10.69 -17.96 -12.85
CA LEU A 144 -10.77 -17.63 -11.43
C LEU A 144 -12.13 -17.97 -10.82
N ARG A 145 -13.24 -17.74 -11.52
CA ARG A 145 -14.58 -18.15 -11.04
C ARG A 145 -14.70 -19.65 -10.83
N ARG A 146 -13.99 -20.46 -11.62
CA ARG A 146 -13.95 -21.93 -11.48
C ARG A 146 -13.02 -22.36 -10.35
N ASP A 147 -11.80 -21.82 -10.33
CA ASP A 147 -10.73 -22.31 -9.47
C ASP A 147 -10.75 -21.67 -8.07
N LYS A 148 -11.31 -20.47 -7.95
CA LYS A 148 -11.38 -19.66 -6.73
C LYS A 148 -12.81 -19.08 -6.53
N PRO A 149 -13.84 -19.93 -6.38
CA PRO A 149 -15.24 -19.49 -6.28
C PRO A 149 -15.56 -18.67 -5.02
N HIS A 150 -14.64 -18.65 -4.05
CA HIS A 150 -14.74 -17.88 -2.82
C HIS A 150 -14.26 -16.42 -2.97
N TRP A 151 -13.68 -16.04 -4.13
CA TRP A 151 -13.31 -14.66 -4.42
C TRP A 151 -14.53 -13.86 -4.91
N CYS A 152 -14.75 -12.68 -4.31
CA CYS A 152 -15.67 -11.68 -4.85
C CYS A 152 -14.95 -10.84 -5.92
N LEU A 153 -15.20 -11.17 -7.19
CA LEU A 153 -14.68 -10.41 -8.33
C LEU A 153 -15.61 -9.24 -8.64
N HIS A 154 -15.04 -8.04 -8.77
CA HIS A 154 -15.75 -6.80 -9.10
C HIS A 154 -15.32 -6.30 -10.48
N GLU A 155 -16.28 -5.88 -11.29
CA GLU A 155 -16.02 -5.19 -12.56
C GLU A 155 -15.84 -3.70 -12.28
N ILE A 156 -14.81 -3.09 -12.86
CA ILE A 156 -14.48 -1.68 -12.68
C ILE A 156 -14.61 -1.01 -14.06
N GLU A 157 -15.47 0.02 -14.15
CA GLU A 157 -15.65 0.87 -15.33
C GLU A 157 -14.49 1.85 -15.53
#